data_AF-A0A387H4D2-F1
#
_entry.id   AF-A0A387H4D2-F1
#
_cell.length_a   1.000
_cell.length_b   1.000
_cell.length_c   1.000
_cell.angle_alpha   90.00
_cell.angle_beta   90.00
_cell.angle_gamma   90.00
#
_symmetry.space_group_name_H-M   'P 1'
#
loop_
_entity.id
_entity.type
_entity.pdbx_description
1 polymer ?
#
loop_
_entity_poly.entity_id
_entity_poly.type
_entity_poly.pdbx_seq_one_letter_code
_entity_poly.pdbx_strand_id
1 'polypeptide(L)' 'MAQGDQQSFSSLYDAVGGPVLGLVRTVVRDPAQSEEVAQEALIDVWRTAARYQPERGGVMNWVLTLAHRRAVDRVRSA' A
#
# COMPACT_ATOMS: atom_id res chain seq x y z
N MET A 1 -25.54 -3.60 -3.68
CA MET A 1 -24.31 -2.88 -4.05
C MET A 1 -23.07 -3.33 -3.26
N ALA A 2 -23.19 -4.14 -2.19
CA ALA A 2 -22.05 -4.54 -1.35
C ALA A 2 -21.12 -5.65 -1.89
N GLN A 3 -21.55 -6.48 -2.86
CA GLN A 3 -20.70 -7.56 -3.41
C GLN A 3 -19.68 -7.07 -4.46
N GLY A 4 -20.00 -6.00 -5.19
CA GLY A 4 -19.09 -5.42 -6.18
C GLY A 4 -17.87 -4.76 -5.55
N ASP A 5 -18.04 -4.12 -4.39
CA ASP A 5 -16.95 -3.48 -3.65
C ASP A 5 -15.97 -4.51 -3.09
N GLN A 6 -16.44 -5.61 -2.52
CA GLN A 6 -15.57 -6.64 -1.93
C GLN A 6 -14.74 -7.40 -2.99
N GLN A 7 -15.33 -7.69 -4.15
CA GLN A 7 -14.66 -8.44 -5.22
C GLN A 7 -13.66 -7.57 -6.00
N SER A 8 -14.01 -6.31 -6.24
CA SER A 8 -13.07 -5.28 -6.74
C SER A 8 -11.90 -5.08 -5.77
N PHE A 9 -12.18 -5.13 -4.47
CA PHE A 9 -11.18 -4.93 -3.43
C PHE A 9 -10.18 -6.08 -3.31
N SER A 10 -10.61 -7.35 -3.39
CA SER A 10 -9.68 -8.49 -3.43
C SER A 10 -8.73 -8.38 -4.62
N SER A 11 -9.27 -7.99 -5.78
CA SER A 11 -8.49 -7.85 -7.01
C SER A 11 -7.46 -6.72 -6.92
N LEU A 12 -7.82 -5.61 -6.26
CA LEU A 12 -6.88 -4.54 -5.96
C LEU A 12 -5.79 -5.02 -4.99
N TYR A 13 -6.16 -5.70 -3.91
CA TYR A 13 -5.23 -6.23 -2.92
C TYR A 13 -4.20 -7.18 -3.56
N ASP A 14 -4.67 -8.13 -4.37
CA ASP A 14 -3.82 -9.08 -5.09
C ASP A 14 -2.86 -8.36 -6.05
N ALA A 15 -3.32 -7.29 -6.70
CA ALA A 15 -2.51 -6.50 -7.62
C ALA A 15 -1.43 -5.66 -6.92
N VAL A 16 -1.69 -5.14 -5.71
CA VAL A 16 -0.78 -4.20 -5.05
C VAL A 16 0.09 -4.81 -3.95
N GLY A 17 -0.30 -5.95 -3.38
CA GLY A 17 0.41 -6.56 -2.25
C GLY A 17 1.88 -6.88 -2.55
N GLY A 18 2.13 -7.55 -3.68
CA GLY A 18 3.49 -7.86 -4.14
C GLY A 18 4.35 -6.61 -4.39
N PRO A 19 3.90 -5.65 -5.23
CA PRO A 19 4.61 -4.39 -5.45
C PRO A 19 4.89 -3.58 -4.18
N VAL A 20 3.93 -3.50 -3.26
CA VAL A 20 4.10 -2.80 -1.97
C VAL A 20 5.19 -3.46 -1.13
N LEU A 21 5.12 -4.78 -0.93
CA LEU A 21 6.13 -5.50 -0.15
C LEU A 21 7.52 -5.39 -0.79
N GLY A 22 7.60 -5.48 -2.12
CA GLY A 22 8.85 -5.30 -2.86
C GLY A 22 9.46 -3.93 -2.61
N LEU A 23 8.67 -2.86 -2.72
CA LEU A 23 9.12 -1.49 -2.45
C LEU A 23 9.55 -1.30 -0.99
N VAL A 24 8.77 -1.79 -0.03
CA VAL A 24 9.09 -1.64 1.39
C VAL A 24 10.40 -2.35 1.73
N ARG A 25 10.63 -3.56 1.18
CA ARG A 25 11.88 -4.30 1.38
C ARG A 25 13.11 -3.55 0.88
N THR A 26 13.01 -2.79 -0.20
CA THR A 26 14.17 -2.00 -0.68
C THR A 26 14.51 -0.84 0.24
N VAL A 27 13.52 -0.28 0.95
CA VAL A 27 13.69 0.86 1.85
C VAL A 27 14.07 0.43 3.27
N VAL A 28 13.31 -0.50 3.88
CA VAL A 28 13.46 -0.91 5.28
C VAL A 28 14.57 -1.95 5.47
N ARG A 29 14.88 -2.75 4.43
CA ARG A 29 15.92 -3.80 4.37
C ARG A 29 15.75 -4.99 5.33
N ASP A 30 15.21 -4.78 6.53
CA ASP A 30 14.87 -5.86 7.45
C ASP A 30 13.60 -6.59 6.99
N PRO A 31 13.62 -7.92 6.77
CA PRO A 31 12.46 -8.65 6.27
C PRO A 31 11.23 -8.59 7.17
N ALA A 32 11.40 -8.76 8.48
CA ALA A 32 10.28 -8.80 9.42
C ALA A 32 9.62 -7.43 9.58
N GLN A 33 10.42 -6.38 9.69
CA GLN A 33 9.95 -5.01 9.74
C GLN A 33 9.33 -4.57 8.40
N SER A 34 9.83 -5.09 7.28
CA SER A 34 9.25 -4.80 5.96
C SER A 34 7.85 -5.38 5.80
N GLU A 35 7.60 -6.58 6.32
CA GLU A 35 6.28 -7.20 6.27
C GLU A 35 5.27 -6.44 7.14
N GLU A 36 5.66 -6.01 8.33
CA GLU A 36 4.84 -5.17 9.20
C GLU A 36 4.50 -3.83 8.51
N VAL A 37 5.50 -3.12 7.99
CA VAL A 37 5.30 -1.83 7.29
C VAL A 37 4.44 -1.98 6.04
N ALA A 38 4.59 -3.07 5.28
CA ALA A 38 3.77 -3.33 4.10
C ALA A 38 2.29 -3.55 4.49
N GLN A 39 2.03 -4.29 5.57
CA GLN A 39 0.66 -4.49 6.07
C GLN A 39 0.04 -3.16 6.52
N GLU A 40 0.77 -2.34 7.27
CA GLU A 40 0.30 -1.00 7.67
C GLU A 40 0.00 -0.11 6.46
N ALA A 41 0.87 -0.10 5.46
CA ALA A 41 0.65 0.66 4.23
C ALA A 41 -0.60 0.21 3.48
N LEU A 42 -0.87 -1.11 3.41
CA LEU A 42 -2.07 -1.64 2.77
C LEU A 42 -3.35 -1.29 3.56
N ILE A 43 -3.28 -1.24 4.89
CA ILE A 43 -4.38 -0.74 5.74
C ILE A 43 -4.65 0.75 5.46
N ASP A 44 -3.60 1.56 5.33
CA ASP A 44 -3.73 2.98 5.00
C ASP A 44 -4.33 3.20 3.60
N VAL A 45 -3.89 2.40 2.62
CA VAL A 45 -4.50 2.36 1.28
C VAL A 45 -5.98 2.04 1.39
N TRP A 46 -6.38 1.00 2.14
CA TRP A 46 -7.79 0.66 2.33
C TRP A 46 -8.60 1.81 2.93
N ARG A 47 -8.10 2.42 4.02
CA ARG A 47 -8.77 3.53 4.71
C ARG A 47 -8.93 4.77 3.83
N THR A 48 -8.05 4.96 2.85
CA THR A 48 -8.02 6.14 2.00
C THR A 48 -8.50 5.87 0.57
N ALA A 49 -8.80 4.62 0.20
CA ALA A 49 -9.23 4.23 -1.14
C ALA A 49 -10.48 4.97 -1.62
N ALA A 50 -11.44 5.23 -0.74
CA ALA A 50 -12.64 6.01 -1.07
C ALA A 50 -12.35 7.48 -1.44
N ARG A 51 -11.14 7.98 -1.13
CA ARG A 51 -10.68 9.33 -1.47
C ARG A 51 -9.74 9.35 -2.67
N TYR A 52 -9.46 8.19 -3.27
CA TYR A 52 -8.66 8.12 -4.49
C TYR A 52 -9.38 8.84 -5.62
N GLN A 53 -8.60 9.63 -6.35
CA GLN A 53 -9.07 10.49 -7.43
C GLN A 53 -8.29 10.11 -8.69
N PRO A 54 -8.89 9.36 -9.63
CA PRO A 54 -8.19 8.86 -10.82
C PRO A 54 -7.64 9.99 -11.71
N GLU A 55 -8.22 11.18 -11.65
CA GLU A 55 -7.74 12.38 -12.35
C GLU A 55 -6.37 12.88 -11.83
N ARG A 56 -5.94 12.44 -10.63
CA ARG A 56 -4.65 12.80 -10.03
C ARG A 56 -3.53 11.79 -10.29
N GLY A 57 -3.82 10.73 -11.05
CA GLY A 57 -2.85 9.69 -11.41
C GLY A 57 -3.37 8.28 -11.13
N GLY A 58 -2.66 7.27 -11.65
CA GLY A 58 -3.06 5.87 -11.55
C GLY A 58 -2.97 5.29 -10.13
N VAL A 59 -3.87 4.34 -9.83
CA VAL A 59 -4.01 3.72 -8.51
C VAL A 59 -2.72 3.08 -8.00
N MET A 60 -1.96 2.41 -8.87
CA MET A 60 -0.69 1.78 -8.48
C MET A 60 0.34 2.82 -8.01
N ASN A 61 0.48 3.94 -8.73
CA ASN A 61 1.41 4.99 -8.35
C ASN A 61 1.02 5.64 -7.01
N TRP A 62 -0.28 5.85 -6.81
CA TRP A 62 -0.80 6.37 -5.54
C TRP A 62 -0.53 5.41 -4.37
N VAL A 63 -0.77 4.11 -4.56
CA VAL A 63 -0.47 3.06 -3.55
C VAL A 63 1.04 3.00 -3.24
N LEU A 64 1.89 2.97 -4.25
CA LEU A 64 3.35 2.93 -4.07
C LEU A 64 3.85 4.20 -3.37
N THR A 65 3.23 5.35 -3.60
CA THR A 65 3.55 6.60 -2.89
C THR A 65 3.24 6.50 -1.39
N LEU A 66 2.08 5.94 -1.02
CA LEU A 66 1.71 5.71 0.38
C LEU A 66 2.68 4.72 1.05
N ALA A 67 2.96 3.61 0.40
CA ALA A 67 3.91 2.60 0.88
C ALA A 67 5.33 3.16 1.06
N HIS A 68 5.81 3.96 0.09
CA HIS A 68 7.11 4.62 0.18
C HIS A 68 7.20 5.55 1.39
N ARG A 69 6.17 6.40 1.60
CA ARG A 69 6.12 7.32 2.75
C ARG A 69 6.19 6.55 4.06
N ARG A 70 5.38 5.50 4.22
CA ARG A 70 5.38 4.66 5.43
C ARG A 70 6.74 4.01 5.68
N ALA A 71 7.38 3.50 4.63
CA ALA A 71 8.71 2.89 4.74
C ALA A 71 9.79 3.90 5.14
N VAL A 72 9.76 5.11 4.59
CA VAL A 72 10.68 6.19 4.97
C VAL A 72 10.45 6.62 6.43
N ASP A 73 9.19 6.77 6.84
CA ASP A 73 8.86 7.15 8.21
C ASP A 73 9.34 6.09 9.22
N ARG A 74 9.26 4.81 8.85
CA ARG A 74 9.81 3.72 9.66
C ARG A 74 11.32 3.83 9.85
N VAL A 75 12.07 4.04 8.77
CA VAL A 75 13.53 4.16 8.82
C VAL A 75 13.96 5.39 9.63
N ARG A 76 13.16 6.46 9.62
CA ARG A 76 13.44 7.69 10.39
C ARG A 76 13.09 7.59 11.87
N SER A 77 12.23 6.65 12.25
CA SER A 77 11.74 6.49 13.64
C SER A 77 12.42 5.34 14.39
N ALA A 78 13.31 4.60 13.71
CA ALA A 78 14.13 3.54 14.27
C ALA A 78 15.47 4.09 14.77
#